data_AF-A0A0C9Z5Z6-F1
#
_entry.id   AF-A0A0C9Z5Z6-F1
#
_cell.length_a   1.000
_cell.length_b   1.000
_cell.length_c   1.000
_cell.angle_alpha   90.00
_cell.angle_beta   90.00
_cell.angle_gamma   90.00
#
_symmetry.space_group_name_H-M   'P 1'
#
loop_
_entity.id
_entity.type
_entity.pdbx_description
1 polymer ?
#
loop_
_entity_poly.entity_id
_entity_poly.type
_entity_poly.pdbx_seq_one_letter_code
_entity_poly.pdbx_strand_id
1 'polypeptide(L)'
;FVVVSLLNTRHHTPVLKRTSNPDFSIKDATFDFPLYLSLADRLGALEIVVWDKDGMIKKEYLGEVPLALEDWFTEEQGGLGFYDEGNKPRSLKLLSTRATTHPFGSVKVKLGFIPPPLSPASGVGNGLGTQTMSFEQVYAEFCKRSRPSLVSAPPV
;
A
#
# COMPACT_ATOMS: atom_id res chain seq x y z
N PHE A 1 -6.50 1.42 15.28
CA PHE A 1 -6.87 0.83 13.98
C PHE A 1 -6.09 1.51 12.87
N VAL A 2 -6.00 0.90 11.71
CA VAL A 2 -5.20 1.41 10.59
C VAL A 2 -6.12 1.69 9.42
N VAL A 3 -5.88 2.79 8.73
CA VAL A 3 -6.52 3.15 7.47
C VAL A 3 -5.49 2.99 6.38
N VAL A 4 -5.87 2.38 5.26
CA VAL A 4 -5.01 2.26 4.07
C VAL A 4 -5.77 2.85 2.89
N SER A 5 -5.15 3.81 2.19
CA SER A 5 -5.74 4.46 1.02
C SER A 5 -4.78 4.52 -0.16
N LEU A 6 -5.34 4.37 -1.36
CA LEU A 6 -4.66 4.59 -2.63
C LEU A 6 -5.69 5.17 -3.59
N LEU A 7 -5.36 6.27 -4.26
CA LEU A 7 -6.31 7.03 -5.09
C LEU A 7 -7.58 7.38 -4.28
N ASN A 8 -8.75 6.94 -4.78
CA ASN A 8 -10.05 7.20 -4.17
C ASN A 8 -10.55 6.01 -3.34
N THR A 9 -9.75 4.95 -3.23
CA THR A 9 -10.12 3.73 -2.51
C THR A 9 -9.52 3.79 -1.11
N ARG A 10 -10.35 3.53 -0.10
CA ARG A 10 -9.96 3.57 1.31
C ARG A 10 -10.51 2.36 2.04
N HIS A 11 -9.60 1.64 2.70
CA HIS A 11 -9.92 0.54 3.60
C HIS A 11 -9.51 0.88 5.02
N HIS A 12 -10.04 0.13 5.99
CA HIS A 12 -9.62 0.23 7.38
C HIS A 12 -9.67 -1.14 8.05
N THR A 13 -8.75 -1.37 8.97
CA THR A 13 -8.77 -2.55 9.82
C THR A 13 -9.82 -2.39 10.93
N PRO A 14 -10.28 -3.49 11.54
CA PRO A 14 -11.04 -3.44 12.77
C PRO A 14 -10.28 -2.73 13.90
N VAL A 15 -11.02 -2.27 14.90
CA VAL A 15 -10.42 -1.69 16.10
C VAL A 15 -10.09 -2.83 17.07
N LEU A 16 -8.81 -3.15 17.21
CA LEU A 16 -8.33 -4.00 18.30
C LEU A 16 -8.22 -3.18 19.58
N LYS A 17 -8.93 -3.62 20.62
CA LYS A 17 -9.03 -2.90 21.89
C LYS A 17 -7.90 -3.34 22.82
N ARG A 18 -7.50 -2.44 23.73
CA ARG A 18 -6.56 -2.73 24.84
C ARG A 18 -5.17 -3.20 24.39
N THR A 19 -4.72 -2.75 23.21
CA THR A 19 -3.35 -3.00 22.72
C THR A 19 -2.82 -1.80 21.95
N SER A 20 -1.56 -1.44 22.19
CA SER A 20 -0.78 -0.48 21.40
C SER A 20 0.10 -1.16 20.34
N ASN A 21 0.16 -2.49 20.35
CA ASN A 21 0.85 -3.31 19.36
C ASN A 21 -0.16 -4.30 18.73
N PRO A 22 -1.09 -3.79 17.90
CA PRO A 22 -2.12 -4.62 17.30
C PRO A 22 -1.51 -5.59 16.27
N ASP A 23 -1.89 -6.87 16.37
CA ASP A 23 -1.62 -7.88 15.35
C ASP A 23 -2.96 -8.24 14.68
N PHE A 24 -3.07 -7.96 13.38
CA PHE A 24 -4.31 -8.13 12.63
C PHE A 24 -4.30 -9.46 11.88
N SER A 25 -5.45 -10.13 11.85
CA SER A 25 -5.60 -11.34 11.03
C SER A 25 -5.48 -10.99 9.54
N ILE A 26 -4.94 -11.91 8.73
CA ILE A 26 -4.79 -11.73 7.28
C ILE A 26 -6.13 -11.34 6.63
N LYS A 27 -7.23 -11.93 7.09
CA LYS A 27 -8.58 -11.65 6.59
C LYS A 27 -9.01 -10.19 6.78
N ASP A 28 -8.59 -9.56 7.87
CA ASP A 28 -9.06 -8.23 8.26
C ASP A 28 -8.07 -7.11 7.88
N ALA A 29 -6.89 -7.46 7.39
CA ALA A 29 -5.79 -6.55 7.08
C ALA A 29 -5.12 -6.80 5.71
N THR A 30 -5.76 -7.57 4.83
CA THR A 30 -5.38 -7.70 3.42
C THR A 30 -6.39 -6.93 2.58
N PHE A 31 -5.90 -5.99 1.78
CA PHE A 31 -6.74 -5.10 0.97
C PHE A 31 -6.23 -5.09 -0.47
N ASP A 32 -7.14 -5.24 -1.41
CA ASP A 32 -6.84 -5.20 -2.84
C ASP A 32 -7.17 -3.84 -3.42
N PHE A 33 -6.21 -3.25 -4.12
CA PHE A 33 -6.41 -2.00 -4.85
C PHE A 33 -6.35 -2.28 -6.36
N PRO A 34 -7.40 -2.00 -7.13
CA PRO A 34 -7.35 -2.16 -8.58
C PRO A 34 -6.44 -1.09 -9.17
N LEU A 35 -5.45 -1.53 -9.97
CA LEU A 35 -4.48 -0.65 -10.61
C LEU A 35 -4.74 -0.59 -12.11
N TYR A 36 -4.86 0.62 -12.63
CA TYR A 36 -5.05 0.87 -14.06
C TYR A 36 -3.90 1.74 -14.57
N LEU A 37 -3.19 1.29 -15.60
CA LEU A 37 -2.10 2.04 -16.21
C LEU A 37 -2.54 3.42 -16.74
N SER A 38 -3.83 3.60 -17.02
CA SER A 38 -4.42 4.89 -17.42
C SER A 38 -4.50 5.90 -16.27
N LEU A 39 -4.34 5.46 -15.02
CA LEU A 39 -4.36 6.30 -13.81
C LEU A 39 -2.97 6.43 -13.19
N ALA A 40 -1.93 5.91 -13.84
CA ALA A 40 -0.56 5.90 -13.30
C ALA A 40 -0.03 7.31 -12.99
N ASP A 41 -0.40 8.32 -13.79
CA ASP A 41 -0.02 9.72 -13.61
C ASP A 41 -0.63 10.37 -12.35
N ARG A 42 -1.67 9.74 -11.77
CA ARG A 42 -2.40 10.23 -10.59
C ARG A 42 -2.30 9.30 -9.39
N LEU A 43 -1.57 8.19 -9.50
CA LEU A 43 -1.52 7.12 -8.49
C LEU A 43 -1.11 7.64 -7.11
N GLY A 44 -0.21 8.62 -7.05
CA GLY A 44 0.23 9.26 -5.82
C GLY A 44 0.98 8.28 -4.92
N ALA A 45 0.72 8.36 -3.61
CA ALA A 45 1.28 7.45 -2.62
C ALA A 45 0.22 6.48 -2.09
N LEU A 46 0.65 5.27 -1.71
CA LEU A 46 -0.12 4.42 -0.82
C LEU A 46 0.00 5.00 0.59
N GLU A 47 -1.11 5.45 1.15
CA GLU A 47 -1.15 6.09 2.45
C GLU A 47 -1.59 5.08 3.52
N ILE A 48 -0.78 4.94 4.57
CA ILE A 48 -1.12 4.11 5.73
C ILE A 48 -1.21 5.04 6.95
N VAL A 49 -2.41 5.24 7.49
CA VAL A 49 -2.64 6.16 8.61
C VAL A 49 -3.07 5.38 9.85
N VAL A 50 -2.36 5.59 10.95
CA VAL A 50 -2.64 4.92 12.22
C VAL A 50 -3.43 5.84 13.15
N TRP A 51 -4.51 5.29 13.69
CA TRP A 51 -5.40 5.97 14.61
C TRP A 51 -5.52 5.19 15.90
N ASP A 52 -5.40 5.87 17.03
CA ASP A 52 -5.92 5.38 18.28
C ASP A 52 -7.43 5.67 18.34
N LYS A 53 -8.20 4.73 18.89
CA LYS A 53 -9.63 4.90 19.13
C LYS A 53 -9.89 4.66 20.60
N ASP A 54 -10.09 5.75 21.33
CA ASP A 54 -10.47 5.72 22.73
C ASP A 54 -11.98 5.91 22.90
N GLY A 55 -12.60 5.00 23.65
CA GLY A 55 -14.05 4.94 23.83
C GLY A 55 -14.84 4.77 22.52
N MET A 56 -16.03 5.37 22.46
CA MET A 56 -16.94 5.23 21.31
C MET A 56 -16.67 6.24 20.18
N ILE A 57 -16.19 7.45 20.51
CA ILE A 57 -16.19 8.60 19.58
C ILE A 57 -14.79 9.18 19.34
N LYS A 58 -13.89 9.17 20.32
CA LYS A 58 -12.60 9.83 20.20
C LYS A 58 -11.68 9.02 19.27
N LYS A 59 -11.12 9.71 18.28
CA LYS A 59 -10.06 9.18 17.42
C LYS A 59 -8.88 10.11 17.50
N GLU A 60 -7.72 9.56 17.80
CA GLU A 60 -6.46 10.30 17.89
C GLU A 60 -5.53 9.83 16.80
N TYR A 61 -4.98 10.77 16.04
CA TYR A 61 -4.04 10.48 14.97
C TYR A 61 -2.67 10.19 15.59
N LEU A 62 -2.08 9.05 15.24
CA LEU A 62 -0.79 8.62 15.79
C LEU A 62 0.38 8.81 14.82
N GLY A 63 0.10 8.91 13.53
CA GLY A 63 1.12 8.97 12.50
C GLY A 63 0.65 8.34 11.19
N GLU A 64 1.47 8.49 10.17
CA GLU A 64 1.22 7.97 8.84
C GLU A 64 2.50 7.52 8.16
N VAL A 65 2.36 6.67 7.15
CA VAL A 65 3.42 6.29 6.23
C VAL A 65 2.91 6.57 4.82
N PRO A 66 3.42 7.62 4.15
CA PRO A 66 3.25 7.76 2.71
C PRO A 66 4.26 6.85 2.02
N LEU A 67 3.78 5.97 1.15
CA LEU A 67 4.62 5.11 0.35
C LEU A 67 4.45 5.45 -1.12
N ALA A 68 5.36 6.28 -1.63
CA ALA A 68 5.40 6.66 -3.03
C ALA A 68 5.60 5.44 -3.92
N LEU A 69 5.12 5.50 -5.16
CA LEU A 69 5.17 4.37 -6.09
C LEU A 69 6.58 3.80 -6.25
N GLU A 70 7.58 4.68 -6.38
CA GLU A 70 9.00 4.35 -6.49
C GLU A 70 9.55 3.57 -5.28
N ASP A 71 8.91 3.72 -4.11
CA ASP A 71 9.30 3.06 -2.87
C ASP A 71 8.50 1.78 -2.62
N TRP A 72 7.58 1.37 -3.51
CA TRP A 72 6.74 0.19 -3.30
C TRP A 72 7.55 -1.08 -3.12
N PHE A 73 8.63 -1.20 -3.89
CA PHE A 73 9.52 -2.35 -3.86
C PHE A 73 10.96 -1.88 -3.76
N THR A 74 11.74 -2.50 -2.87
CA THR A 74 13.17 -2.21 -2.71
C THR A 74 14.00 -3.16 -3.57
N GLU A 75 15.21 -2.77 -3.94
CA GLU A 75 16.14 -3.65 -4.70
C GLU A 75 16.42 -4.98 -3.98
N GLU A 76 16.39 -4.95 -2.64
CA GLU A 76 16.58 -6.14 -1.79
C GLU A 76 15.34 -7.06 -1.74
N GLN A 77 14.20 -6.63 -2.27
CA GLN A 77 12.95 -7.39 -2.24
C GLN A 77 12.93 -8.42 -3.37
N GLY A 78 12.92 -9.71 -3.02
CA GLY A 78 13.15 -10.79 -3.98
C GLY A 78 12.02 -11.07 -4.98
N GLY A 79 10.84 -10.48 -4.81
CA GLY A 79 9.70 -10.68 -5.72
C GLY A 79 8.65 -9.60 -5.58
N LEU A 80 8.04 -9.21 -6.71
CA LEU A 80 7.02 -8.16 -6.78
C LEU A 80 5.60 -8.69 -6.62
N GLY A 81 5.39 -10.01 -6.81
CA GLY A 81 4.12 -10.67 -6.58
C GLY A 81 3.80 -10.79 -5.09
N PHE A 82 2.54 -10.64 -4.71
CA PHE A 82 2.11 -10.75 -3.31
C PHE A 82 2.37 -12.14 -2.73
N TYR A 83 2.24 -13.19 -3.55
CA TYR A 83 2.44 -14.58 -3.12
C TYR A 83 3.86 -15.11 -3.38
N ASP A 84 4.76 -14.29 -3.91
CA ASP A 84 6.14 -14.70 -4.14
C ASP A 84 6.84 -15.00 -2.81
N GLU A 85 7.60 -16.10 -2.75
CA GLU A 85 8.34 -16.51 -1.55
C GLU A 85 9.40 -15.46 -1.16
N GLY A 86 9.96 -14.76 -2.14
CA GLY A 86 10.90 -13.66 -1.94
C GLY A 86 10.27 -12.38 -1.41
N ASN A 87 8.93 -12.23 -1.49
CA ASN A 87 8.23 -11.04 -1.03
C ASN A 87 7.99 -11.10 0.48
N LYS A 88 8.81 -10.36 1.23
CA LYS A 88 8.79 -10.34 2.70
C LYS A 88 8.15 -9.05 3.22
N PRO A 89 7.44 -9.11 4.37
CA PRO A 89 6.95 -7.91 5.04
C PRO A 89 8.12 -7.00 5.48
N ARG A 90 7.94 -5.69 5.35
CA ARG A 90 8.89 -4.67 5.80
C ARG A 90 8.31 -3.78 6.89
N SER A 91 9.19 -3.27 7.75
CA SER A 91 8.80 -2.34 8.82
C SER A 91 9.01 -0.90 8.36
N LEU A 92 7.97 -0.09 8.43
CA LEU A 92 7.96 1.32 8.05
C LEU A 92 7.70 2.18 9.28
N LYS A 93 8.59 3.11 9.57
CA LYS A 93 8.44 4.03 10.72
C LYS A 93 7.30 5.01 10.47
N LEU A 94 6.53 5.28 11.52
CA LEU A 94 5.51 6.31 11.44
C LEU A 94 6.15 7.70 11.31
N LEU A 95 5.61 8.48 10.37
CA LEU A 95 5.89 9.89 10.18
C LEU A 95 4.66 10.71 10.59
N SER A 96 4.77 12.03 10.53
CA SER A 96 3.64 12.91 10.78
C SER A 96 3.77 14.18 9.96
N THR A 97 2.74 14.49 9.18
CA THR A 97 2.57 15.82 8.57
C THR A 97 1.97 16.85 9.55
N ARG A 98 1.50 16.41 10.74
CA ARG A 98 0.91 17.29 11.76
C ARG A 98 1.97 17.81 12.72
N ALA A 99 2.12 19.13 12.79
CA ALA A 99 3.12 19.81 13.62
C ALA A 99 3.04 19.47 15.12
N THR A 100 1.87 19.10 15.63
CA THR A 100 1.63 18.80 17.05
C THR A 100 1.73 17.32 17.39
N THR A 101 1.89 16.44 16.40
CA THR A 101 1.97 14.99 16.63
C THR A 101 3.41 14.55 16.52
N HIS A 102 3.91 13.91 17.58
CA HIS A 102 5.23 13.27 17.62
C HIS A 102 5.03 11.77 17.37
N PRO A 103 5.16 11.29 16.12
CA PRO A 103 4.88 9.91 15.80
C PRO A 103 5.91 8.99 16.46
N PHE A 104 5.44 7.86 16.99
CA PHE A 104 6.30 6.82 17.54
C PHE A 104 5.79 5.44 17.12
N GLY A 105 6.73 4.53 16.85
CA GLY A 105 6.45 3.17 16.41
C GLY A 105 6.54 2.99 14.89
N SER A 106 6.06 1.85 14.44
CA SER A 106 6.15 1.42 13.04
C SER A 106 4.97 0.54 12.66
N VAL A 107 4.67 0.49 11.37
CA VAL A 107 3.77 -0.50 10.78
C VAL A 107 4.58 -1.55 10.03
N LYS A 108 4.22 -2.82 10.15
CA LYS A 108 4.80 -3.89 9.34
C LYS A 108 3.84 -4.21 8.21
N VAL A 109 4.27 -4.05 6.97
CA VAL A 109 3.43 -4.21 5.78
C VAL A 109 4.09 -5.12 4.76
N LYS A 110 3.27 -5.94 4.10
CA LYS A 110 3.65 -6.69 2.90
C LYS A 110 2.84 -6.12 1.73
N LEU A 111 3.53 -5.75 0.66
CA LEU A 111 2.93 -5.19 -0.56
C LEU A 111 3.37 -6.06 -1.74
N GLY A 112 2.48 -6.30 -2.68
CA GLY A 112 2.79 -7.03 -3.90
C GLY A 112 1.64 -7.01 -4.88
N PHE A 113 1.95 -7.28 -6.14
CA PHE A 113 0.95 -7.40 -7.19
C PHE A 113 0.23 -8.74 -7.13
N ILE A 114 -1.02 -8.73 -7.58
CA ILE A 114 -1.80 -9.92 -7.89
C ILE A 114 -2.25 -9.84 -9.35
N PRO A 115 -2.41 -10.97 -10.05
CA PRO A 115 -2.99 -10.97 -11.38
C PRO A 115 -4.42 -10.38 -11.33
N PRO A 116 -4.86 -9.66 -12.36
CA PRO A 116 -6.23 -9.18 -12.41
C PRO A 116 -7.21 -10.37 -12.39
N PRO A 117 -8.37 -10.24 -11.74
CA PRO A 117 -9.41 -11.27 -11.81
C PRO A 117 -9.79 -11.50 -13.28
N LEU A 118 -9.81 -12.77 -13.70
CA LEU A 118 -10.14 -13.22 -15.06
C LEU A 118 -11.33 -12.44 -15.63
N SER A 119 -11.10 -11.61 -16.65
CA SER A 119 -12.19 -10.97 -17.38
C SER A 119 -12.87 -11.99 -18.29
N PRO A 120 -14.20 -12.13 -18.28
CA PRO A 120 -14.92 -13.11 -19.10
C PRO A 120 -14.87 -12.85 -20.62
N ALA A 121 -14.13 -11.83 -21.08
CA ALA A 121 -13.98 -11.49 -22.50
C ALA A 121 -12.82 -12.23 -23.21
N SER A 122 -12.00 -13.00 -22.51
CA SER A 122 -10.92 -13.79 -23.11
C SER A 122 -11.35 -15.25 -23.29
N GLY A 123 -12.30 -15.46 -24.20
CA GLY A 123 -12.68 -16.80 -24.63
C GLY A 123 -11.69 -17.36 -25.63
N VAL A 124 -10.59 -17.96 -25.17
CA VAL A 124 -9.85 -19.05 -25.84
C VAL A 124 -9.18 -19.88 -24.74
N GLY A 125 -9.19 -21.20 -24.90
CA GLY A 125 -9.01 -22.20 -23.84
C GLY A 125 -7.66 -22.23 -23.12
N ASN A 126 -7.70 -22.95 -21.99
CA ASN A 126 -6.61 -23.29 -21.06
C ASN A 126 -6.10 -22.14 -20.17
N GLY A 127 -6.91 -21.83 -19.15
CA GLY A 127 -6.41 -21.69 -17.77
C GLY A 127 -5.18 -20.81 -17.53
N LEU A 128 -5.18 -19.56 -17.99
CA LEU A 128 -4.40 -18.47 -17.40
C LEU A 128 -4.97 -17.15 -17.93
N GLY A 129 -5.52 -16.31 -17.06
CA GLY A 129 -5.87 -14.94 -17.46
C GLY A 129 -4.57 -14.27 -17.85
N THR A 130 -4.37 -14.02 -19.13
CA THR A 130 -3.09 -13.56 -19.65
C THR A 130 -2.85 -12.13 -19.20
N GLN A 131 -2.26 -11.96 -18.02
CA GLN A 131 -1.43 -10.80 -17.77
C GLN A 131 -0.32 -10.84 -18.82
N THR A 132 -0.44 -10.02 -19.86
CA THR A 132 0.51 -10.02 -20.99
C THR A 132 1.89 -9.50 -20.60
N MET A 133 2.02 -8.92 -19.40
CA MET A 133 3.26 -8.34 -18.86
C MET A 133 3.60 -9.02 -17.53
N SER A 134 4.90 -9.22 -17.28
CA SER A 134 5.37 -9.63 -15.95
C SER A 134 5.16 -8.51 -14.92
N PHE A 135 5.20 -8.82 -13.62
CA PHE A 135 5.03 -7.79 -12.59
C PHE A 135 6.13 -6.73 -12.63
N GLU A 136 7.35 -7.07 -13.05
CA GLU A 136 8.46 -6.14 -13.26
C GLU A 136 8.15 -5.15 -14.37
N GLN A 137 7.59 -5.64 -15.49
CA GLN A 137 7.19 -4.79 -16.60
C GLN A 137 6.01 -3.89 -16.21
N VAL A 138 5.05 -4.42 -15.45
CA VAL A 138 3.93 -3.64 -14.92
C VAL A 138 4.44 -2.52 -14.01
N TYR A 139 5.33 -2.82 -13.08
CA TYR A 139 5.91 -1.84 -12.17
C TYR A 139 6.69 -0.76 -12.94
N ALA A 140 7.54 -1.17 -13.88
CA ALA A 140 8.30 -0.25 -14.71
C ALA A 140 7.39 0.69 -15.53
N GLU A 141 6.29 0.18 -16.07
CA GLU A 141 5.30 1.02 -16.79
C GLU A 141 4.56 1.98 -15.87
N PHE A 142 4.23 1.58 -14.64
CA PHE A 142 3.67 2.50 -13.65
C PHE A 142 4.67 3.61 -13.31
N CYS A 143 5.93 3.27 -13.00
CA CYS A 143 6.97 4.26 -12.67
C CYS A 143 7.30 5.19 -13.84
N LYS A 144 7.26 4.69 -15.08
CA LYS A 144 7.51 5.49 -16.28
C LYS A 144 6.39 6.50 -16.55
N ARG A 145 5.14 6.14 -16.21
CA ARG A 145 3.95 6.97 -16.45
C ARG A 145 3.59 7.86 -15.27
N SER A 146 4.03 7.51 -14.06
CA SER A 146 3.90 8.37 -12.91
C SER A 146 4.75 9.63 -13.11
N ARG A 147 4.25 10.77 -12.63
CA ARG A 147 5.08 11.96 -12.56
C ARG A 147 6.05 11.79 -11.39
N PRO A 148 7.33 12.18 -11.53
CA PRO A 148 8.24 12.21 -10.39
C PRO A 148 7.62 13.02 -9.24
N SER A 149 7.63 12.46 -8.03
CA SER A 149 7.19 13.19 -6.85
C SER A 149 8.06 14.45 -6.68
N LEU A 150 7.47 15.64 -6.77
CA LEU A 150 8.17 16.91 -6.56
C LEU A 150 8.46 17.20 -5.07
N VAL A 151 8.27 16.24 -4.18
CA VAL A 151 8.46 16.39 -2.72
C VAL A 151 9.90 16.03 -2.34
N SER A 152 10.87 16.77 -2.88
CA SER A 152 12.26 16.73 -2.41
C SER A 152 13.05 17.89 -3.01
N ALA A 153 12.84 19.09 -2.46
CA ALA A 153 13.84 20.15 -2.54
C ALA A 153 13.91 20.78 -1.15
N PRO A 154 14.99 20.56 -0.37
CA PRO A 154 15.22 21.35 0.82
C PRO A 154 15.41 22.82 0.40
N PRO A 155 14.91 23.80 1.18
CA PRO A 155 15.16 25.21 0.91
C PRO A 155 16.67 25.48 0.92
N VAL A 156 17.15 26.16 -0.12
CA VAL A 156 18.51 26.73 -0.22
C VAL A 156 18.67 27.95 0.68
#